data_AF-A0A1B6CP55-F1
#
_entry.id   AF-A0A1B6CP55-F1
#
_cell.length_a   1.000
_cell.length_b   1.000
_cell.length_c   1.000
_cell.angle_alpha   90.00
_cell.angle_beta   90.00
_cell.angle_gamma   90.00
#
_symmetry.space_group_name_H-M   'P 1'
#
loop_
_entity.id
_entity.type
_entity.pdbx_description
1 polymer ?
#
loop_
_entity_poly.entity_id
_entity_poly.type
_entity_poly.pdbx_seq_one_letter_code
_entity_poly.pdbx_strand_id
1 'polypeptide(L)'
;MYTLGERVRQRFSQIFKKEYVADKFLIQSTNSLRSRSSAEAFVKGAFQVNNTKNMTSINDGLLKAYRNCTFWKLLYKTDRKFRHEYSHLMHMKVMKELSQNISKRLGFFFSLESSDVWTMYLMCRYDRAFNQSVHYVSPWCGVFTIDQLKILEFKEDLYYYYKHGFGLPINLKLGCPLLRDLILKFNGAVNDTRQSVSTVYFTTHGMFERLLSRLGFFNDTQPLKSTNITDERRLWRTSRIPFGANLFAVLYRSTMDTSQGYRVVFYLNEEILPVDGCEEGFCLWDDIKNRFYNITNIETCNLNDCYIGSAVSISKQTTFYIYCMLFATIIFVFFNAT
;
A
#
# COMPACT_ATOMS: atom_id res chain seq x y z
N MET A 1 -3.24 16.55 -5.59
CA MET A 1 -4.53 15.85 -5.31
C MET A 1 -5.73 16.60 -5.85
N TYR A 2 -5.81 17.94 -5.68
CA TYR A 2 -6.84 18.75 -6.36
C TYR A 2 -6.92 18.48 -7.87
N THR A 3 -5.79 18.62 -8.56
CA THR A 3 -5.69 18.36 -10.01
C THR A 3 -6.01 16.91 -10.40
N LEU A 4 -5.74 15.94 -9.52
CA LEU A 4 -6.18 14.54 -9.74
C LEU A 4 -7.71 14.44 -9.67
N GLY A 5 -8.34 15.14 -8.72
CA GLY A 5 -9.80 15.24 -8.63
C GLY A 5 -10.40 15.83 -9.91
N GLU A 6 -9.81 16.90 -10.46
CA GLU A 6 -10.26 17.50 -11.72
C GLU A 6 -10.16 16.53 -12.90
N ARG A 7 -9.04 15.80 -13.02
CA ARG A 7 -8.87 14.79 -14.07
C ARG A 7 -9.84 13.63 -13.91
N VAL A 8 -10.09 13.16 -12.69
CA VAL A 8 -11.12 12.16 -12.39
C VAL A 8 -12.51 12.66 -12.78
N ARG A 9 -12.84 13.92 -12.50
CA ARG A 9 -14.09 14.56 -12.92
C ARG A 9 -14.24 14.58 -14.43
N GLN A 10 -13.18 14.90 -15.16
CA GLN A 10 -13.19 14.94 -16.62
C GLN A 10 -13.31 13.55 -17.23
N ARG A 11 -12.49 12.60 -16.76
CA ARG A 11 -12.43 11.22 -17.28
C ARG A 11 -13.69 10.43 -17.00
N PHE A 12 -14.24 10.55 -15.79
CA PHE A 12 -15.42 9.81 -15.35
C PHE A 12 -16.62 10.74 -15.19
N SER A 13 -16.90 11.50 -16.26
CA SER A 13 -17.87 12.58 -16.26
C SER A 13 -19.29 12.15 -15.88
N GLN A 14 -19.71 10.94 -16.27
CA GLN A 14 -21.02 10.37 -15.95
C GLN A 14 -21.23 10.15 -14.43
N ILE A 15 -20.13 10.00 -13.69
CA ILE A 15 -20.12 9.80 -12.23
C ILE A 15 -19.90 11.13 -11.52
N PHE A 16 -18.83 11.86 -11.88
CA PHE A 16 -18.32 12.96 -11.07
C PHE A 16 -18.77 14.36 -11.51
N LYS A 17 -19.33 14.56 -12.73
CA LYS A 17 -19.87 15.89 -13.10
C LYS A 17 -21.15 16.23 -12.34
N LYS A 18 -21.88 15.21 -11.88
CA LYS A 18 -23.06 15.36 -11.02
C LYS A 18 -22.65 15.99 -9.69
N GLU A 19 -23.61 16.65 -9.04
CA GLU A 19 -23.40 17.18 -7.69
C GLU A 19 -23.09 16.03 -6.72
N TYR A 20 -22.36 16.36 -5.66
CA TYR A 20 -22.07 15.40 -4.60
C TYR A 20 -23.38 15.00 -3.90
N VAL A 21 -23.63 13.68 -3.82
CA VAL A 21 -24.76 13.12 -3.07
C VAL A 21 -24.22 12.18 -2.00
N ALA A 22 -24.53 12.45 -0.73
CA ALA A 22 -23.87 11.83 0.41
C ALA A 22 -24.04 10.30 0.51
N ASP A 23 -25.15 9.74 0.02
CA ASP A 23 -25.41 8.30 -0.04
C ASP A 23 -24.76 7.61 -1.26
N LYS A 24 -24.40 8.39 -2.29
CA LYS A 24 -23.79 7.89 -3.53
C LYS A 24 -22.27 7.89 -3.52
N PHE A 25 -21.64 8.69 -2.67
CA PHE A 25 -20.18 8.79 -2.62
C PHE A 25 -19.65 8.42 -1.24
N LEU A 26 -18.72 7.47 -1.21
CA LEU A 26 -17.98 7.12 0.00
C LEU A 26 -16.52 7.53 -0.16
N ILE A 27 -16.10 8.58 0.55
CA ILE A 27 -14.72 9.07 0.47
C ILE A 27 -14.10 8.93 1.85
N GLN A 28 -13.11 8.03 1.96
CA GLN A 28 -12.49 7.74 3.25
C GLN A 28 -10.99 7.96 3.22
N SER A 29 -10.45 8.40 4.35
CA SER A 29 -9.01 8.60 4.54
C SER A 29 -8.52 7.93 5.82
N THR A 30 -7.20 7.76 5.94
CA THR A 30 -6.60 7.56 7.26
C THR A 30 -6.72 8.83 8.11
N ASN A 31 -6.56 8.72 9.42
CA ASN A 31 -6.54 9.88 10.32
C ASN A 31 -5.28 10.77 10.19
N SER A 32 -4.31 10.39 9.36
CA SER A 32 -3.09 11.21 9.19
C SER A 32 -3.41 12.53 8.48
N LEU A 33 -2.80 13.64 8.92
CA LEU A 33 -3.02 14.97 8.35
C LEU A 33 -2.86 14.98 6.82
N ARG A 34 -1.74 14.44 6.32
CA ARG A 34 -1.47 14.33 4.88
C ARG A 34 -2.56 13.60 4.10
N SER A 35 -3.18 12.57 4.70
CA SER A 35 -4.21 11.76 4.05
C SER A 35 -5.56 12.47 4.06
N ARG A 36 -5.90 13.16 5.16
CA ARG A 36 -7.10 14.00 5.26
C ARG A 36 -7.03 15.18 4.28
N SER A 37 -5.93 15.92 4.29
CA SER A 37 -5.70 17.04 3.36
C SER A 37 -5.69 16.59 1.89
N SER A 38 -5.19 15.38 1.61
CA SER A 38 -5.25 14.80 0.26
C SER A 38 -6.69 14.50 -0.17
N ALA A 39 -7.50 13.93 0.72
CA ALA A 39 -8.91 13.64 0.47
C ALA A 39 -9.71 14.93 0.25
N GLU A 40 -9.54 15.92 1.13
CA GLU A 40 -10.17 17.23 1.00
C GLU A 40 -9.79 17.91 -0.32
N ALA A 41 -8.50 17.95 -0.65
CA ALA A 41 -8.05 18.55 -1.91
C ALA A 41 -8.65 17.83 -3.13
N PHE A 42 -8.69 16.49 -3.12
CA PHE A 42 -9.32 15.71 -4.19
C PHE A 42 -10.81 16.04 -4.32
N VAL A 43 -11.56 16.09 -3.21
CA VAL A 43 -13.00 16.43 -3.22
C VAL A 43 -13.22 17.81 -3.82
N LYS A 44 -12.42 18.81 -3.43
CA LYS A 44 -12.49 20.16 -3.99
C LYS A 44 -12.33 20.15 -5.52
N GLY A 45 -11.37 19.40 -6.06
CA GLY A 45 -11.16 19.31 -7.51
C GLY A 45 -12.23 18.47 -8.24
N ALA A 46 -12.64 17.34 -7.65
CA ALA A 46 -13.60 16.41 -8.25
C ALA A 46 -15.02 16.97 -8.32
N PHE A 47 -15.43 17.73 -7.30
CA PHE A 47 -16.78 18.31 -7.21
C PHE A 47 -16.81 19.82 -7.42
N GLN A 48 -15.66 20.47 -7.61
CA GLN A 48 -15.54 21.93 -7.81
C GLN A 48 -16.20 22.72 -6.66
N VAL A 49 -15.95 22.27 -5.43
CA VAL A 49 -16.49 22.86 -4.20
C VAL A 49 -15.36 23.43 -3.33
N ASN A 50 -15.67 24.48 -2.57
CA ASN A 50 -14.73 25.05 -1.60
C ASN A 50 -14.86 24.40 -0.21
N ASN A 51 -16.08 24.03 0.17
CA ASN A 51 -16.38 23.42 1.46
C ASN A 51 -16.58 21.90 1.31
N THR A 52 -15.80 21.12 2.05
CA THR A 52 -15.81 19.65 2.03
C THR A 52 -16.40 19.03 3.30
N LYS A 53 -17.07 19.84 4.13
CA LYS A 53 -17.67 19.39 5.39
C LYS A 53 -18.58 18.19 5.14
N ASN A 54 -18.42 17.14 5.94
CA ASN A 54 -19.18 15.89 5.87
C ASN A 54 -19.07 15.11 4.54
N MET A 55 -18.12 15.47 3.65
CA MET A 55 -17.88 14.73 2.40
C MET A 55 -16.82 13.63 2.53
N THR A 56 -16.11 13.59 3.67
CA THR A 56 -15.05 12.63 3.93
C THR A 56 -15.18 12.02 5.32
N SER A 57 -14.83 10.74 5.48
CA SER A 57 -14.78 10.06 6.78
C SER A 57 -13.43 9.39 7.04
N ILE A 58 -13.15 9.05 8.30
CA ILE A 58 -11.92 8.33 8.68
C ILE A 58 -12.21 6.82 8.71
N ASN A 59 -11.29 6.02 8.16
CA ASN A 59 -11.34 4.56 8.27
C ASN A 59 -9.93 3.96 8.39
N ASP A 60 -9.32 4.09 9.56
CA ASP A 60 -8.00 3.51 9.81
C ASP A 60 -7.99 1.97 9.85
N GLY A 61 -9.12 1.37 10.25
CA GLY A 61 -9.29 -0.08 10.34
C GLY A 61 -9.13 -0.77 8.98
N LEU A 62 -9.62 -0.15 7.91
CA LEU A 62 -9.43 -0.63 6.54
C LEU A 62 -8.14 -0.07 5.91
N LEU A 63 -7.92 1.24 6.03
CA LEU A 63 -6.92 1.97 5.23
C LEU A 63 -5.50 1.92 5.81
N LYS A 64 -5.30 1.42 7.02
CA LYS A 64 -3.96 1.16 7.56
C LYS A 64 -3.92 -0.01 8.54
N ALA A 65 -4.75 -1.02 8.29
CA ALA A 65 -4.97 -2.18 9.17
C ALA A 65 -3.66 -2.83 9.66
N TYR A 66 -2.68 -2.94 8.77
CA TYR A 66 -1.35 -3.52 9.05
C TYR A 66 -0.61 -2.85 10.23
N ARG A 67 -0.91 -1.59 10.55
CA ARG A 67 -0.27 -0.86 11.66
C ARG A 67 -0.55 -1.51 13.01
N ASN A 68 -1.69 -2.17 13.16
CA ASN A 68 -2.10 -2.86 14.38
C ASN A 68 -1.75 -4.35 14.38
N CYS A 69 -1.16 -4.85 13.30
CA CYS A 69 -0.81 -6.26 13.15
C CYS A 69 0.52 -6.59 13.87
N THR A 70 0.43 -7.17 15.06
CA THR A 70 1.62 -7.54 15.85
C THR A 70 2.39 -8.69 15.21
N PHE A 71 1.67 -9.67 14.66
CA PHE A 71 2.25 -10.82 13.98
C PHE A 71 3.07 -10.42 12.74
N TRP A 72 2.55 -9.52 11.90
CA TRP A 72 3.33 -8.98 10.78
C TRP A 72 4.61 -8.27 11.23
N LYS A 73 4.52 -7.42 12.28
CA LYS A 73 5.71 -6.73 12.83
C LYS A 73 6.77 -7.73 13.28
N LEU A 74 6.34 -8.81 13.93
CA LEU A 74 7.24 -9.89 14.36
C LEU A 74 7.87 -10.59 13.16
N LEU A 75 7.05 -11.12 12.24
CA LEU A 75 7.52 -11.83 11.04
C LEU A 75 8.50 -11.00 10.22
N TYR A 76 8.15 -9.75 9.93
CA TYR A 76 9.03 -8.86 9.19
C TYR A 76 10.35 -8.59 9.91
N LYS A 77 10.32 -8.37 11.23
CA LYS A 77 11.54 -8.16 12.03
C LYS A 77 12.41 -9.41 12.10
N THR A 78 11.81 -10.60 12.15
CA THR A 78 12.51 -11.87 12.33
C THR A 78 12.86 -12.57 11.02
N ASP A 79 12.39 -12.09 9.87
CA ASP A 79 12.59 -12.74 8.59
C ASP A 79 14.07 -12.86 8.22
N ARG A 80 14.54 -14.11 8.11
CA ARG A 80 15.95 -14.40 7.81
C ARG A 80 16.28 -14.08 6.37
N LYS A 81 15.34 -14.30 5.45
CA LYS A 81 15.56 -14.10 4.02
C LYS A 81 15.75 -12.63 3.69
N PHE A 82 14.85 -11.77 4.14
CA PHE A 82 14.97 -10.32 4.01
C PHE A 82 16.29 -9.81 4.59
N ARG A 83 16.64 -10.21 5.83
CA ARG A 83 17.91 -9.78 6.43
C ARG A 83 19.12 -10.24 5.64
N HIS A 84 19.10 -11.47 5.15
CA HIS A 84 20.18 -12.01 4.31
C HIS A 84 20.30 -11.21 3.01
N GLU A 85 19.22 -11.08 2.25
CA GLU A 85 19.23 -10.39 0.95
C GLU A 85 19.59 -8.91 1.10
N TYR A 86 18.97 -8.21 2.06
CA TYR A 86 19.25 -6.79 2.28
C TYR A 86 20.68 -6.57 2.79
N SER A 87 21.17 -7.41 3.71
CA SER A 87 22.57 -7.34 4.15
C SER A 87 23.53 -7.64 3.02
N HIS A 88 23.28 -8.69 2.23
CA HIS A 88 24.10 -9.05 1.08
C HIS A 88 24.18 -7.89 0.10
N LEU A 89 23.05 -7.29 -0.29
CA LEU A 89 23.02 -6.10 -1.16
C LEU A 89 23.92 -4.98 -0.63
N MET A 90 23.80 -4.63 0.65
CA MET A 90 24.57 -3.54 1.26
C MET A 90 26.09 -3.80 1.28
N HIS A 91 26.52 -5.07 1.28
CA HIS A 91 27.94 -5.46 1.24
C HIS A 91 28.47 -5.75 -0.17
N MET A 92 27.61 -5.70 -1.20
CA MET A 92 28.05 -5.91 -2.58
C MET A 92 28.97 -4.79 -3.06
N LYS A 93 29.92 -5.15 -3.93
CA LYS A 93 30.89 -4.22 -4.53
C LYS A 93 30.23 -2.96 -5.13
N VAL A 94 29.08 -3.15 -5.79
CA VAL A 94 28.30 -2.07 -6.41
C VAL A 94 27.86 -0.97 -5.42
N MET A 95 27.49 -1.34 -4.19
CA MET A 95 27.10 -0.36 -3.15
C MET A 95 28.31 0.39 -2.60
N LYS A 96 29.46 -0.29 -2.47
CA LYS A 96 30.73 0.35 -2.07
C LYS A 96 31.22 1.33 -3.13
N GLU A 97 31.19 0.91 -4.40
CA GLU A 97 31.56 1.76 -5.54
C GLU A 97 30.62 2.94 -5.71
N LEU A 98 29.31 2.77 -5.45
CA LEU A 98 28.34 3.86 -5.42
C LEU A 98 28.78 4.98 -4.48
N SER A 99 29.06 4.64 -3.20
CA SER A 99 29.53 5.62 -2.22
C SER A 99 30.84 6.28 -2.66
N GLN A 100 31.84 5.49 -3.04
CA GLN A 100 33.16 6.00 -3.44
C GLN A 100 33.08 6.95 -4.64
N ASN A 101 32.29 6.60 -5.65
CA ASN A 101 32.14 7.41 -6.86
C ASN A 101 31.42 8.73 -6.57
N ILE A 102 30.40 8.72 -5.71
CA ILE A 102 29.71 9.95 -5.28
C ILE A 102 30.65 10.83 -4.47
N SER A 103 31.39 10.26 -3.51
CA SER A 103 32.35 11.00 -2.70
C SER A 103 33.42 11.68 -3.54
N LYS A 104 34.01 10.95 -4.49
CA LYS A 104 34.99 11.49 -5.43
C LYS A 104 34.42 12.61 -6.28
N ARG A 105 33.19 12.45 -6.79
CA ARG A 105 32.49 13.48 -7.59
C ARG A 105 32.27 14.76 -6.80
N LEU A 106 31.98 14.65 -5.52
CA LEU A 106 31.77 15.79 -4.61
C LEU A 106 33.08 16.39 -4.08
N GLY A 107 34.23 15.80 -4.41
CA GLY A 107 35.55 16.30 -4.00
C GLY A 107 35.99 15.87 -2.60
N PHE A 108 35.35 14.86 -1.98
CA PHE A 108 35.79 14.32 -0.70
C PHE A 108 37.01 13.40 -0.87
N PHE A 109 37.97 13.51 0.06
CA PHE A 109 39.15 12.62 0.15
C PHE A 109 38.86 11.29 0.87
N PHE A 110 37.68 11.15 1.44
CA PHE A 110 37.21 9.95 2.13
C PHE A 110 35.90 9.46 1.51
N SER A 111 35.58 8.18 1.71
CA SER A 111 34.30 7.63 1.29
C SER A 111 33.20 8.06 2.27
N LEU A 112 32.13 8.63 1.74
CA LEU A 112 30.90 8.91 2.47
C LEU A 112 30.26 7.60 2.94
N GLU A 113 29.54 7.66 4.06
CA GLU A 113 28.78 6.52 4.54
C GLU A 113 27.59 6.23 3.61
N SER A 114 27.13 4.98 3.61
CA SER A 114 25.92 4.61 2.86
C SER A 114 24.68 5.37 3.35
N SER A 115 24.63 5.77 4.62
CA SER A 115 23.63 6.62 5.25
C SER A 115 23.61 8.04 4.65
N ASP A 116 24.78 8.63 4.40
CA ASP A 116 24.90 9.97 3.79
C ASP A 116 24.39 9.95 2.35
N VAL A 117 24.86 8.99 1.55
CA VAL A 117 24.41 8.78 0.17
C VAL A 117 22.90 8.56 0.11
N TRP A 118 22.38 7.76 1.04
CA TRP A 118 20.95 7.53 1.17
C TRP A 118 20.18 8.80 1.52
N THR A 119 20.74 9.65 2.38
CA THR A 119 20.15 10.94 2.74
C THR A 119 20.10 11.88 1.54
N MET A 120 21.19 11.99 0.76
CA MET A 120 21.22 12.78 -0.47
C MET A 120 20.16 12.28 -1.48
N TYR A 121 19.98 10.96 -1.59
CA TYR A 121 18.95 10.37 -2.45
C TYR A 121 17.54 10.76 -2.01
N LEU A 122 17.27 10.72 -0.70
CA LEU A 122 15.98 11.18 -0.15
C LEU A 122 15.79 12.68 -0.40
N MET A 123 16.82 13.51 -0.20
CA MET A 123 16.74 14.95 -0.46
C MET A 123 16.41 15.22 -1.93
N CYS A 124 17.07 14.56 -2.88
CA CYS A 124 16.76 14.63 -4.30
C CYS A 124 15.27 14.35 -4.58
N ARG A 125 14.74 13.25 -4.02
CA ARG A 125 13.33 12.86 -4.22
C ARG A 125 12.35 13.87 -3.66
N TYR A 126 12.58 14.35 -2.43
CA TYR A 126 11.67 15.28 -1.76
C TYR A 126 11.73 16.67 -2.39
N ASP A 127 12.93 17.16 -2.70
CA ASP A 127 13.13 18.46 -3.34
C ASP A 127 12.50 18.49 -4.73
N ARG A 128 12.64 17.40 -5.51
CA ARG A 128 11.95 17.26 -6.81
C ARG A 128 10.44 17.16 -6.66
N ALA A 129 9.93 16.48 -5.63
CA ALA A 129 8.49 16.38 -5.38
C ALA A 129 7.89 17.73 -4.94
N PHE A 130 8.66 18.54 -4.22
CA PHE A 130 8.28 19.87 -3.78
C PHE A 130 8.32 20.88 -4.94
N ASN A 131 9.38 20.87 -5.73
CA ASN A 131 9.55 21.76 -6.88
C ASN A 131 9.24 21.06 -8.21
N GLN A 132 7.99 21.23 -8.63
CA GLN A 132 7.40 20.54 -9.78
C GLN A 132 7.68 21.23 -11.13
N SER A 133 8.42 22.34 -11.13
CA SER A 133 8.77 23.03 -12.38
C SER A 133 9.60 22.12 -13.29
N VAL A 134 9.22 22.02 -14.56
CA VAL A 134 9.95 21.19 -15.54
C VAL A 134 11.39 21.66 -15.71
N HIS A 135 11.66 22.96 -15.52
CA HIS A 135 13.00 23.55 -15.63
C HIS A 135 13.83 23.47 -14.36
N TYR A 136 13.24 23.02 -13.24
CA TYR A 136 13.97 22.89 -11.99
C TYR A 136 14.78 21.59 -11.96
N VAL A 137 16.11 21.73 -11.89
CA VAL A 137 17.02 20.63 -11.60
C VAL A 137 17.42 20.72 -10.14
N SER A 138 17.01 19.74 -9.34
CA SER A 138 17.38 19.66 -7.94
C SER A 138 18.90 19.50 -7.81
N PRO A 139 19.60 20.38 -7.07
CA PRO A 139 21.03 20.22 -6.79
C PRO A 139 21.35 18.89 -6.11
N TRP A 140 20.45 18.41 -5.25
CA TRP A 140 20.57 17.11 -4.60
C TRP A 140 20.52 15.94 -5.58
N CYS A 141 19.83 16.09 -6.71
CA CYS A 141 19.83 15.06 -7.76
C CYS A 141 21.10 15.10 -8.61
N GLY A 142 21.75 16.27 -8.74
CA GLY A 142 22.97 16.46 -9.53
C GLY A 142 24.18 15.65 -9.04
N VAL A 143 24.14 15.12 -7.81
CA VAL A 143 25.20 14.28 -7.26
C VAL A 143 25.21 12.87 -7.85
N PHE A 144 24.12 12.43 -8.49
CA PHE A 144 23.93 11.05 -8.99
C PHE A 144 23.94 10.97 -10.52
N THR A 145 24.43 9.84 -11.05
CA THR A 145 24.11 9.43 -12.44
C THR A 145 22.80 8.65 -12.46
N ILE A 146 22.22 8.46 -13.65
CA ILE A 146 21.00 7.65 -13.84
C ILE A 146 21.21 6.22 -13.33
N ASP A 147 22.34 5.58 -13.63
CA ASP A 147 22.62 4.22 -13.17
C ASP A 147 22.77 4.12 -11.64
N GLN A 148 23.33 5.15 -11.01
CA GLN A 148 23.40 5.24 -9.56
C GLN A 148 22.01 5.41 -8.93
N LEU A 149 21.11 6.17 -9.58
CA LEU A 149 19.72 6.26 -9.17
C LEU A 149 18.99 4.92 -9.31
N LYS A 150 19.26 4.13 -10.36
CA LYS A 150 18.71 2.77 -10.52
C LYS A 150 19.18 1.82 -9.42
N ILE A 151 20.44 1.91 -8.98
CA ILE A 151 20.94 1.13 -7.84
C ILE A 151 20.19 1.49 -6.55
N LEU A 152 19.97 2.78 -6.31
CA LEU A 152 19.25 3.28 -5.13
C LEU A 152 17.76 2.94 -5.18
N GLU A 153 17.13 2.99 -6.35
CA GLU A 153 15.78 2.46 -6.60
C GLU A 153 15.71 0.98 -6.25
N PHE A 154 16.64 0.17 -6.75
CA PHE A 154 16.67 -1.26 -6.48
C PHE A 154 16.80 -1.58 -4.98
N LYS A 155 17.56 -0.77 -4.24
CA LYS A 155 17.63 -0.86 -2.77
C LYS A 155 16.26 -0.65 -2.11
N GLU A 156 15.43 0.27 -2.62
CA GLU A 156 14.03 0.41 -2.17
C GLU A 156 13.17 -0.76 -2.62
N ASP A 157 13.31 -1.19 -3.87
CA ASP A 157 12.56 -2.32 -4.44
C ASP A 157 12.72 -3.55 -3.55
N LEU A 158 13.96 -3.92 -3.23
CA LEU A 158 14.27 -5.05 -2.36
C LEU A 158 13.66 -4.86 -0.98
N TYR A 159 13.81 -3.67 -0.38
CA TYR A 159 13.26 -3.38 0.94
C TYR A 159 11.74 -3.53 0.99
N TYR A 160 11.02 -2.90 0.06
CA TYR A 160 9.57 -2.90 0.05
C TYR A 160 8.96 -4.19 -0.51
N TYR A 161 9.68 -4.93 -1.35
CA TYR A 161 9.30 -6.27 -1.79
C TYR A 161 9.09 -7.20 -0.59
N TYR A 162 10.05 -7.23 0.35
CA TYR A 162 9.91 -8.02 1.58
C TYR A 162 8.97 -7.37 2.58
N LYS A 163 9.02 -6.05 2.76
CA LYS A 163 8.24 -5.38 3.81
C LYS A 163 6.75 -5.30 3.51
N HIS A 164 6.37 -5.02 2.28
CA HIS A 164 4.99 -4.72 1.84
C HIS A 164 4.50 -5.59 0.67
N GLY A 165 5.41 -6.18 -0.09
CA GLY A 165 5.11 -6.98 -1.29
C GLY A 165 5.12 -8.50 -1.07
N PHE A 166 5.45 -9.22 -2.15
CA PHE A 166 5.43 -10.68 -2.24
C PHE A 166 6.50 -11.39 -1.41
N GLY A 167 7.50 -10.68 -0.89
CA GLY A 167 8.58 -11.29 -0.12
C GLY A 167 8.14 -11.86 1.24
N LEU A 168 6.98 -11.45 1.76
CA LEU A 168 6.35 -12.04 2.94
C LEU A 168 4.86 -12.36 2.69
N PRO A 169 4.42 -13.63 2.78
CA PRO A 169 3.03 -14.02 2.48
C PRO A 169 1.96 -13.25 3.28
N ILE A 170 2.26 -12.85 4.52
CA ILE A 170 1.35 -12.08 5.37
C ILE A 170 0.96 -10.73 4.74
N ASN A 171 1.79 -10.15 3.87
CA ASN A 171 1.47 -8.90 3.18
C ASN A 171 0.27 -9.05 2.24
N LEU A 172 0.11 -10.20 1.60
CA LEU A 172 -1.05 -10.50 0.75
C LEU A 172 -2.33 -10.58 1.58
N LYS A 173 -2.25 -11.21 2.77
CA LYS A 173 -3.37 -11.28 3.72
C LYS A 173 -3.74 -9.88 4.24
N LEU A 174 -2.76 -9.04 4.52
CA LEU A 174 -2.97 -7.65 4.94
C LEU A 174 -3.59 -6.76 3.86
N GLY A 175 -3.34 -7.03 2.58
CA GLY A 175 -4.02 -6.34 1.46
C GLY A 175 -5.46 -6.82 1.22
N CYS A 176 -5.82 -7.97 1.80
CA CYS A 176 -7.08 -8.65 1.50
C CYS A 176 -8.34 -7.85 1.86
N PRO A 177 -8.44 -7.17 3.02
CA PRO A 177 -9.65 -6.42 3.35
C PRO A 177 -10.05 -5.38 2.30
N LEU A 178 -9.08 -4.70 1.68
CA LEU A 178 -9.34 -3.75 0.59
C LEU A 178 -9.82 -4.45 -0.69
N LEU A 179 -9.22 -5.59 -1.05
CA LEU A 179 -9.68 -6.39 -2.18
C LEU A 179 -11.12 -6.90 -1.94
N ARG A 180 -11.41 -7.41 -0.74
CA ARG A 180 -12.76 -7.89 -0.39
C ARG A 180 -13.78 -6.76 -0.48
N ASP A 181 -13.45 -5.56 0.03
CA ASP A 181 -14.33 -4.39 -0.10
C ASP A 181 -14.64 -4.04 -1.56
N LEU A 182 -13.62 -4.05 -2.43
CA LEU A 182 -13.81 -3.85 -3.87
C LEU A 182 -14.78 -4.90 -4.46
N ILE A 183 -14.55 -6.19 -4.19
CA ILE A 183 -15.38 -7.27 -4.72
C ILE A 183 -16.82 -7.16 -4.24
N LEU A 184 -17.05 -6.86 -2.96
CA LEU A 184 -18.39 -6.69 -2.40
C LEU A 184 -19.14 -5.53 -3.03
N LYS A 185 -18.46 -4.40 -3.25
CA LYS A 185 -19.08 -3.22 -3.88
C LYS A 185 -19.44 -3.43 -5.32
N PHE A 186 -18.58 -4.09 -6.10
CA PHE A 186 -18.89 -4.36 -7.50
C PHE A 186 -20.00 -5.41 -7.62
N ASN A 187 -19.98 -6.48 -6.82
CA ASN A 187 -21.10 -7.42 -6.75
C ASN A 187 -22.41 -6.71 -6.39
N GLY A 188 -22.35 -5.81 -5.42
CA GLY A 188 -23.50 -5.02 -5.02
C GLY A 188 -24.01 -4.10 -6.12
N ALA A 189 -23.12 -3.42 -6.85
CA ALA A 189 -23.47 -2.54 -7.96
C ALA A 189 -24.05 -3.30 -9.18
N VAL A 190 -23.62 -4.54 -9.39
CA VAL A 190 -24.19 -5.44 -10.41
C VAL A 190 -25.60 -5.88 -10.04
N ASN A 191 -25.85 -6.16 -8.75
CA ASN A 191 -27.14 -6.67 -8.27
C ASN A 191 -28.18 -5.56 -7.99
N ASP A 192 -27.74 -4.39 -7.52
CA ASP A 192 -28.62 -3.24 -7.24
C ASP A 192 -27.92 -1.94 -7.65
N THR A 193 -28.44 -1.30 -8.70
CA THR A 193 -27.91 -0.03 -9.23
C THR A 193 -28.12 1.16 -8.29
N ARG A 194 -28.81 0.99 -7.15
CA ARG A 194 -28.99 2.04 -6.14
C ARG A 194 -27.82 2.18 -5.17
N GLN A 195 -26.85 1.27 -5.17
CA GLN A 195 -25.66 1.36 -4.32
C GLN A 195 -24.77 2.59 -4.61
N SER A 196 -23.77 2.83 -3.75
CA SER A 196 -22.82 3.94 -3.91
C SER A 196 -22.20 3.93 -5.30
N VAL A 197 -22.28 5.07 -5.98
CA VAL A 197 -21.77 5.28 -7.35
C VAL A 197 -20.25 5.25 -7.36
N SER A 198 -19.59 5.74 -6.30
CA SER A 198 -18.14 5.72 -6.22
C SER A 198 -17.63 5.62 -4.79
N THR A 199 -16.56 4.86 -4.61
CA THR A 199 -15.77 4.82 -3.37
C THR A 199 -14.37 5.31 -3.68
N VAL A 200 -13.86 6.23 -2.87
CA VAL A 200 -12.49 6.76 -2.98
C VAL A 200 -11.75 6.61 -1.66
N TYR A 201 -10.56 6.03 -1.71
CA TYR A 201 -9.75 5.72 -0.54
C TYR A 201 -8.40 6.41 -0.55
N PHE A 202 -8.09 7.11 0.54
CA PHE A 202 -6.79 7.75 0.78
C PHE A 202 -6.03 6.96 1.85
N THR A 203 -5.01 6.24 1.42
CA THR A 203 -4.25 5.30 2.24
C THR A 203 -2.75 5.62 2.29
N THR A 204 -1.96 4.75 2.90
CA THR A 204 -0.49 4.83 2.96
C THR A 204 0.14 3.99 1.85
N HIS A 205 1.35 4.34 1.40
CA HIS A 205 2.09 3.56 0.40
C HIS A 205 2.16 2.06 0.76
N GLY A 206 2.41 1.72 2.03
CA GLY A 206 2.51 0.33 2.43
C GLY A 206 1.20 -0.45 2.37
N MET A 207 0.04 0.20 2.54
CA MET A 207 -1.24 -0.47 2.32
C MET A 207 -1.58 -0.57 0.83
N PHE A 208 -1.23 0.46 0.06
CA PHE A 208 -1.39 0.50 -1.39
C PHE A 208 -0.60 -0.62 -2.08
N GLU A 209 0.68 -0.79 -1.73
CA GLU A 209 1.55 -1.87 -2.23
C GLU A 209 1.01 -3.26 -1.88
N ARG A 210 0.43 -3.43 -0.68
CA ARG A 210 -0.20 -4.69 -0.28
C ARG A 210 -1.46 -5.00 -1.08
N LEU A 211 -2.26 -3.98 -1.39
CA LEU A 211 -3.43 -4.14 -2.26
C LEU A 211 -2.99 -4.55 -3.66
N LEU A 212 -2.01 -3.87 -4.26
CA LEU A 212 -1.46 -4.25 -5.57
C LEU A 212 -0.92 -5.68 -5.57
N SER A 213 -0.17 -6.04 -4.53
CA SER A 213 0.37 -7.40 -4.38
C SER A 213 -0.77 -8.43 -4.26
N ARG A 214 -1.82 -8.10 -3.50
CA ARG A 214 -2.97 -8.99 -3.31
C ARG A 214 -3.81 -9.14 -4.59
N LEU A 215 -3.87 -8.10 -5.43
CA LEU A 215 -4.44 -8.18 -6.77
C LEU A 215 -3.56 -9.01 -7.74
N GLY A 216 -2.33 -9.34 -7.34
CA GLY A 216 -1.38 -10.12 -8.14
C GLY A 216 -0.50 -9.28 -9.07
N PHE A 217 -0.59 -7.94 -8.99
CA PHE A 217 0.19 -7.06 -9.85
C PHE A 217 1.65 -7.02 -9.45
N PHE A 218 2.54 -6.96 -10.45
CA PHE A 218 3.99 -6.88 -10.29
C PHE A 218 4.61 -8.08 -9.57
N ASN A 219 4.02 -9.26 -9.71
CA ASN A 219 4.56 -10.49 -9.16
C ASN A 219 5.60 -11.10 -10.11
N ASP A 220 6.87 -11.03 -9.74
CA ASP A 220 7.94 -11.70 -10.46
C ASP A 220 7.81 -13.23 -10.34
N THR A 221 8.17 -13.97 -11.40
CA THR A 221 8.16 -15.45 -11.38
C THR A 221 9.12 -16.03 -10.35
N GLN A 222 10.18 -15.29 -10.05
CA GLN A 222 11.18 -15.65 -9.05
C GLN A 222 11.22 -14.58 -7.96
N PRO A 223 11.41 -14.94 -6.69
CA PRO A 223 11.50 -13.96 -5.63
C PRO A 223 12.66 -13.00 -5.85
N LEU A 224 12.43 -11.70 -5.60
CA LEU A 224 13.45 -10.67 -5.73
C LEU A 224 14.60 -10.92 -4.75
N LYS A 225 15.83 -11.03 -5.27
CA LYS A 225 17.07 -11.23 -4.50
C LYS A 225 18.02 -10.07 -4.76
N SER A 226 18.95 -9.87 -3.85
CA SER A 226 20.03 -8.88 -3.97
C SER A 226 20.83 -8.98 -5.27
N THR A 227 21.00 -10.19 -5.82
CA THR A 227 21.71 -10.43 -7.10
C THR A 227 20.95 -9.95 -8.33
N ASN A 228 19.66 -9.61 -8.21
CA ASN A 228 18.86 -9.05 -9.31
C ASN A 228 19.08 -7.54 -9.52
N ILE A 229 20.09 -6.92 -8.91
CA ILE A 229 20.33 -5.46 -8.99
C ILE A 229 20.48 -4.93 -10.42
N THR A 230 20.99 -5.75 -11.34
CA THR A 230 21.13 -5.42 -12.76
C THR A 230 19.94 -5.88 -13.61
N ASP A 231 18.93 -6.51 -13.02
CA ASP A 231 17.78 -7.01 -13.75
C ASP A 231 16.76 -5.89 -14.04
N GLU A 232 16.84 -5.38 -15.26
CA GLU A 232 15.88 -4.40 -15.77
C GLU A 232 14.53 -5.04 -16.17
N ARG A 233 14.34 -6.36 -16.10
CA ARG A 233 13.06 -7.00 -16.42
C ARG A 233 12.18 -7.23 -15.19
N ARG A 234 12.69 -6.97 -13.98
CA ARG A 234 11.91 -7.11 -12.74
C ARG A 234 10.62 -6.28 -12.80
N LEU A 235 9.54 -6.90 -12.36
CA LEU A 235 8.21 -6.30 -12.35
C LEU A 235 8.01 -5.44 -11.11
N TRP A 236 8.49 -5.89 -9.95
CA TRP A 236 8.40 -5.11 -8.71
C TRP A 236 9.34 -3.90 -8.72
N ARG A 237 8.74 -2.71 -8.85
CA ARG A 237 9.46 -1.43 -8.85
C ARG A 237 8.71 -0.37 -8.06
N THR A 238 9.37 0.17 -7.04
CA THR A 238 8.83 1.22 -6.17
C THR A 238 8.64 2.55 -6.90
N SER A 239 9.43 2.83 -7.95
CA SER A 239 9.25 4.01 -8.80
C SER A 239 7.92 4.05 -9.55
N ARG A 240 7.27 2.90 -9.78
CA ARG A 240 5.92 2.80 -10.35
C ARG A 240 4.83 3.25 -9.38
N ILE A 241 5.18 3.50 -8.11
CA ILE A 241 4.25 3.91 -7.05
C ILE A 241 4.72 5.27 -6.48
N PRO A 242 4.62 6.36 -7.27
CA PRO A 242 5.09 7.69 -6.87
C PRO A 242 4.21 8.31 -5.78
N PHE A 243 4.57 9.51 -5.32
CA PHE A 243 3.66 10.33 -4.50
C PHE A 243 2.36 10.59 -5.26
N GLY A 244 1.23 10.32 -4.60
CA GLY A 244 -0.07 10.45 -5.25
C GLY A 244 -0.41 9.32 -6.22
N ALA A 245 0.33 8.20 -6.18
CA ALA A 245 -0.04 6.98 -6.89
C ALA A 245 -1.50 6.62 -6.64
N ASN A 246 -2.18 6.21 -7.69
CA ASN A 246 -3.62 5.95 -7.67
C ASN A 246 -3.93 4.65 -8.43
N LEU A 247 -4.90 3.90 -7.92
CA LEU A 247 -5.46 2.72 -8.54
C LEU A 247 -6.95 2.96 -8.73
N PHE A 248 -7.42 2.96 -9.97
CA PHE A 248 -8.85 2.97 -10.27
C PHE A 248 -9.26 1.58 -10.71
N ALA A 249 -10.34 1.06 -10.11
CA ALA A 249 -11.09 -0.05 -10.67
C ALA A 249 -12.42 0.52 -11.14
N VAL A 250 -12.77 0.31 -12.41
CA VAL A 250 -13.96 0.92 -13.01
C VAL A 250 -14.83 -0.19 -13.60
N LEU A 251 -16.07 -0.26 -13.13
CA LEU A 251 -17.07 -1.20 -13.60
C LEU A 251 -17.88 -0.55 -14.73
N TYR A 252 -17.83 -1.15 -15.91
CA TYR A 252 -18.55 -0.74 -17.11
C TYR A 252 -19.71 -1.69 -17.40
N ARG A 253 -20.75 -1.14 -18.01
CA ARG A 253 -21.84 -1.88 -18.63
C ARG A 253 -22.14 -1.27 -19.98
N SER A 254 -22.20 -2.10 -21.02
CA SER A 254 -22.62 -1.63 -22.34
C SER A 254 -24.09 -1.22 -22.32
N THR A 255 -24.38 -0.05 -22.86
CA THR A 255 -25.76 0.44 -23.08
C THR A 255 -26.36 -0.10 -24.38
N MET A 256 -25.52 -0.55 -25.31
CA MET A 256 -25.94 -1.03 -26.63
C MET A 256 -26.24 -2.52 -26.63
N ASP A 257 -25.51 -3.29 -25.82
CA ASP A 257 -25.66 -4.73 -25.73
C ASP A 257 -25.44 -5.20 -24.29
N THR A 258 -26.55 -5.36 -23.57
CA THR A 258 -26.54 -5.79 -22.18
C THR A 258 -26.22 -7.28 -22.01
N SER A 259 -26.23 -8.07 -23.10
CA SER A 259 -25.88 -9.49 -23.06
C SER A 259 -24.38 -9.72 -22.85
N GLN A 260 -23.54 -8.72 -23.12
CA GLN A 260 -22.08 -8.77 -22.91
C GLN A 260 -21.66 -8.70 -21.43
N GLY A 261 -22.62 -8.53 -20.52
CA GLY A 261 -22.38 -8.46 -19.10
C GLY A 261 -21.60 -7.22 -18.66
N TYR A 262 -21.18 -7.24 -17.40
CA TYR A 262 -20.35 -6.18 -16.83
C TYR A 262 -18.87 -6.44 -17.10
N ARG A 263 -18.12 -5.36 -17.31
CA ARG A 263 -16.66 -5.41 -17.51
C ARG A 263 -15.94 -4.54 -16.49
N VAL A 264 -14.72 -4.92 -16.11
CA VAL A 264 -13.86 -4.14 -15.22
C VAL A 264 -12.56 -3.78 -15.92
N VAL A 265 -12.13 -2.53 -15.76
CA VAL A 265 -10.80 -2.06 -16.14
C VAL A 265 -10.09 -1.53 -14.91
N PHE A 266 -8.83 -1.91 -14.75
CA PHE A 266 -7.93 -1.35 -13.75
C PHE A 266 -7.04 -0.29 -14.38
N TYR A 267 -6.81 0.81 -13.66
CA TYR A 267 -5.87 1.85 -14.05
C TYR A 267 -4.89 2.11 -12.92
N LEU A 268 -3.59 2.09 -13.19
CA LEU A 268 -2.56 2.52 -12.25
C LEU A 268 -1.94 3.81 -12.75
N ASN A 269 -1.91 4.83 -11.90
CA ASN A 269 -1.44 6.16 -12.26
C ASN A 269 -2.10 6.70 -13.54
N GLU A 270 -3.42 6.51 -13.65
CA GLU A 270 -4.25 6.95 -14.78
C GLU A 270 -4.01 6.22 -16.13
N GLU A 271 -3.15 5.21 -16.15
CA GLU A 271 -2.89 4.34 -17.32
C GLU A 271 -3.54 2.97 -17.14
N ILE A 272 -4.00 2.34 -18.23
CA ILE A 272 -4.59 0.99 -18.18
C ILE A 272 -3.55 0.03 -17.60
N LEU A 273 -3.93 -0.69 -16.57
CA LEU A 273 -3.12 -1.74 -15.96
C LEU A 273 -3.55 -3.09 -16.55
N PRO A 274 -2.72 -3.74 -17.39
CA PRO A 274 -3.08 -5.01 -18.01
C PRO A 274 -3.34 -6.09 -16.95
N VAL A 275 -4.34 -6.92 -17.23
CA VAL A 275 -4.69 -8.08 -16.42
C VAL A 275 -4.62 -9.30 -17.32
N ASP A 276 -3.82 -10.30 -16.91
CA ASP A 276 -3.65 -11.53 -17.68
C ASP A 276 -5.01 -12.18 -17.98
N GLY A 277 -5.25 -12.55 -19.24
CA GLY A 277 -6.51 -13.13 -19.70
C GLY A 277 -7.61 -12.11 -20.04
N CYS A 278 -7.32 -10.80 -20.00
CA CYS A 278 -8.27 -9.77 -20.44
C CYS A 278 -7.79 -9.09 -21.73
N GLU A 279 -8.69 -8.94 -22.69
CA GLU A 279 -8.43 -8.25 -23.96
C GLU A 279 -8.41 -6.73 -23.74
N GLU A 280 -7.32 -6.08 -24.14
CA GLU A 280 -7.11 -4.62 -24.01
C GLU A 280 -7.37 -4.05 -22.58
N GLY A 281 -7.26 -4.90 -21.55
CA GLY A 281 -7.53 -4.53 -20.15
C GLY A 281 -9.01 -4.57 -19.73
N PHE A 282 -9.92 -4.93 -20.64
CA PHE A 282 -11.36 -5.08 -20.36
C PHE A 282 -11.70 -6.51 -19.94
N CYS A 283 -11.72 -6.76 -18.63
CA CYS A 283 -12.05 -8.07 -18.08
C CYS A 283 -13.56 -8.25 -17.91
N LEU A 284 -14.10 -9.44 -18.18
CA LEU A 284 -15.45 -9.77 -17.72
C LEU A 284 -15.49 -9.76 -16.19
N TRP A 285 -16.54 -9.18 -15.62
CA TRP A 285 -16.67 -9.08 -14.17
C TRP A 285 -16.70 -10.45 -13.49
N ASP A 286 -17.38 -11.42 -14.10
CA ASP A 286 -17.47 -12.77 -13.55
C ASP A 286 -16.10 -13.47 -13.49
N ASP A 287 -15.22 -13.24 -14.46
CA ASP A 287 -13.85 -13.78 -14.44
C ASP A 287 -13.02 -13.19 -13.30
N ILE A 288 -13.13 -11.87 -13.08
CA ILE A 288 -12.46 -11.19 -11.96
C ILE A 288 -13.01 -11.69 -10.63
N LYS A 289 -14.33 -11.77 -10.51
CA LYS A 289 -15.00 -12.29 -9.32
C LYS A 289 -14.56 -13.72 -9.00
N ASN A 290 -14.53 -14.60 -10.00
CA ASN A 290 -14.11 -15.99 -9.86
C ASN A 290 -12.63 -16.10 -9.48
N ARG A 291 -11.74 -15.31 -10.11
CA ARG A 291 -10.31 -15.24 -9.78
C ARG A 291 -10.06 -14.95 -8.29
N PHE A 292 -10.87 -14.07 -7.70
CA PHE A 292 -10.68 -13.63 -6.33
C PHE A 292 -11.62 -14.29 -5.31
N TYR A 293 -12.53 -15.17 -5.75
CA TYR A 293 -13.57 -15.75 -4.91
C TYR A 293 -13.01 -16.45 -3.66
N ASN A 294 -12.10 -17.41 -3.84
CA ASN A 294 -11.51 -18.18 -2.74
C ASN A 294 -10.70 -17.32 -1.77
N ILE A 295 -10.07 -16.26 -2.29
CA ILE A 295 -9.12 -15.44 -1.54
C ILE A 295 -9.80 -14.24 -0.87
N THR A 296 -11.08 -13.99 -1.16
CA THR A 296 -11.87 -12.91 -0.54
C THR A 296 -12.94 -13.43 0.41
N ASN A 297 -13.05 -14.75 0.64
CA ASN A 297 -13.95 -15.34 1.64
C ASN A 297 -13.66 -14.81 3.06
N ILE A 298 -14.66 -14.68 3.94
CA ILE A 298 -14.52 -14.11 5.29
C ILE A 298 -13.55 -14.95 6.15
N GLU A 299 -13.52 -16.26 5.92
CA GLU A 299 -12.67 -17.22 6.62
C GLU A 299 -11.19 -17.11 6.21
N THR A 300 -10.92 -16.74 4.96
CA THR A 300 -9.55 -16.63 4.41
C THR A 300 -9.04 -15.19 4.40
N CYS A 301 -9.94 -14.22 4.27
CA CYS A 301 -9.71 -12.79 4.13
C CYS A 301 -10.04 -12.04 5.43
N ASN A 302 -9.49 -12.50 6.55
CA ASN A 302 -9.56 -11.82 7.84
C ASN A 302 -8.16 -11.45 8.33
N LEU A 303 -8.13 -10.65 9.40
CA LEU A 303 -6.91 -10.23 10.07
C LEU A 303 -6.73 -10.94 11.42
N ASN A 304 -7.31 -12.13 11.60
CA ASN A 304 -7.26 -12.83 12.89
C ASN A 304 -5.81 -13.11 13.34
N ASP A 305 -4.94 -13.47 12.39
CA ASP A 305 -3.51 -13.70 12.64
C ASP A 305 -2.80 -12.50 13.26
N CYS A 306 -3.29 -11.29 13.01
CA CYS A 306 -2.71 -10.06 13.53
C CYS A 306 -2.83 -9.92 15.06
N TYR A 307 -3.73 -10.67 15.68
CA TYR A 307 -4.10 -10.56 17.09
C TYR A 307 -3.71 -11.79 17.94
N ILE A 308 -2.98 -12.75 17.37
CA ILE A 308 -2.58 -14.00 18.06
C ILE A 308 -1.75 -13.71 19.33
N GLY A 309 -1.07 -12.56 19.42
CA GLY A 309 -0.34 -12.12 20.63
C GLY A 309 -1.19 -11.37 21.68
N SER A 310 -2.42 -10.95 21.37
CA SER A 310 -3.27 -10.19 22.30
C SER A 310 -3.96 -11.10 23.33
N ALA A 311 -4.27 -12.34 22.94
CA ALA A 311 -4.95 -13.31 23.80
C ALA A 311 -4.03 -13.94 24.86
N VAL A 312 -2.73 -14.07 24.56
CA VAL A 312 -1.73 -14.63 25.51
C VAL A 312 -1.50 -13.70 26.70
N SER A 313 -1.66 -12.39 26.51
CA SER A 313 -1.56 -11.38 27.59
C SER A 313 -2.68 -11.50 28.61
N ILE A 314 -3.89 -11.87 28.18
CA ILE A 314 -5.07 -12.06 29.05
C ILE A 314 -4.94 -13.36 29.85
N SER A 315 -4.35 -14.40 29.25
CA SER A 315 -4.07 -15.70 29.89
C SER A 315 -3.05 -15.58 31.03
N LYS A 316 -1.98 -14.78 30.87
CA LYS A 316 -0.98 -14.58 31.93
C LYS A 316 -1.52 -13.75 33.11
N GLN A 317 -2.41 -12.80 32.82
CA GLN A 317 -3.02 -11.96 33.85
C GLN A 317 -4.01 -12.76 34.70
N THR A 318 -4.82 -13.63 34.08
CA THR A 318 -5.72 -14.56 34.80
C THR A 318 -4.97 -15.60 35.63
N THR A 319 -3.86 -16.16 35.14
CA THR A 319 -3.04 -17.07 35.97
C THR A 319 -2.42 -16.35 37.18
N PHE A 320 -1.90 -15.13 37.01
CA PHE A 320 -1.37 -14.35 38.14
C PHE A 320 -2.44 -14.06 39.21
N TYR A 321 -3.67 -13.68 38.81
CA TYR A 321 -4.77 -13.45 39.76
C TYR A 321 -5.21 -14.74 40.47
N ILE A 322 -5.22 -15.88 39.80
CA ILE A 322 -5.53 -17.18 40.42
C ILE A 322 -4.45 -17.57 41.44
N TYR A 323 -3.17 -17.37 41.11
CA TYR A 323 -2.08 -17.60 42.07
C TYR A 323 -2.15 -16.66 43.28
N CYS A 324 -2.47 -15.37 43.10
CA CYS A 324 -2.66 -14.44 44.20
C CYS A 324 -3.86 -14.81 45.10
N MET A 325 -4.97 -15.27 44.52
CA MET A 325 -6.15 -15.72 45.28
C MET A 325 -5.88 -17.02 46.06
N LEU A 326 -5.13 -17.95 45.47
CA LEU A 326 -4.70 -19.17 46.16
C LEU A 326 -3.70 -18.86 47.29
N PHE A 327 -2.80 -17.91 47.10
CA PHE A 327 -1.86 -17.50 48.15
C PHE A 327 -2.58 -16.78 49.31
N ALA A 328 -3.55 -15.90 49.00
CA ALA A 328 -4.33 -15.20 50.01
C ALA A 328 -5.19 -16.15 50.86
N THR A 329 -5.79 -17.18 50.24
CA THR A 329 -6.58 -18.19 50.95
C THR A 329 -5.72 -19.09 51.83
N ILE A 330 -4.51 -19.48 51.39
CA ILE A 330 -3.55 -20.21 52.23
C ILE A 330 -3.13 -19.37 53.45
N ILE A 331 -2.83 -18.08 53.27
CA ILE A 331 -2.48 -17.19 54.38
C ILE A 331 -3.65 -17.04 55.37
N PHE A 332 -4.89 -16.93 54.87
CA PHE A 332 -6.08 -16.82 55.73
C PHE A 332 -6.35 -18.08 56.55
N VAL A 333 -6.09 -19.26 55.99
CA VAL A 333 -6.23 -20.55 56.71
C VAL A 333 -5.13 -20.71 57.77
N PHE A 334 -3.91 -20.25 57.50
CA PHE A 334 -2.81 -20.32 58.47
C PHE A 334 -2.95 -19.32 59.63
N PHE A 335 -3.55 -18.14 59.42
CA PHE A 335 -3.74 -17.14 60.48
C PHE A 335 -4.96 -17.38 61.39
N ASN A 336 -5.92 -18.22 60.97
CA ASN A 336 -7.09 -18.59 61.79
C ASN A 336 -6.91 -19.93 62.54
N ALA A 337 -5.74 -20.57 62.43
CA ALA A 337 -5.42 -21.86 63.07
C ALA A 337 -4.43 -21.75 64.25
N THR A 338 -4.17 -20.54 64.73
CA THR A 338 -3.47 -20.22 65.98
C THR A 338 -4.36 -19.33 66.81
#